data_AF-A0A6H1JWQ5-F1
#
_entry.id   AF-A0A6H1JWQ5-F1
#
_cell.length_a   1.000
_cell.length_b   1.000
_cell.length_c   1.000
_cell.angle_alpha   90.00
_cell.angle_beta   90.00
_cell.angle_gamma   90.00
#
_symmetry.space_group_name_H-M   'P 1'
#
loop_
_entity.id
_entity.type
_entity.pdbx_description
1 polymer ?
#
loop_
_entity_poly.entity_id
_entity_poly.type
_entity_poly.pdbx_seq_one_letter_code
_entity_poly.pdbx_strand_id
1 'polypeptide(L)'
;MSGDRPSKDGGTPQGPLSEDVHLTLVGGPEEYGRSPVGPVRYIAYCNPAGAIGYLWMAADGSDNAGCIPSREQGYRAINALGFWIERMREAKARGLTPEQALNWLLDSQVGGMPFPGRVLPRSGGEVESLDTLRAQIKALPEVKEPPYLCTYAYSRRIVESDGRQRLLVPKITDDMRKSTVLAPGKRMIAIDPEYPLFSSVPVPREGIVGDWQIDQDGGFGDFVRNRHYRPTPTAVGMLRAENTVERAVQLRLLGRITEDELLKELRSAQVLVPVEDDGSTPRLRERGPGGRPFLLMYTGARHAPQGGEHCRWMNAAEVAGRMINLDIEIDEGSAACLDIAASKVAVSPFG
;
A
#
# COMPACT_ATOMS: atom_id res chain seq x y z
N MET A 1 -60.87 -64.63 23.99
CA MET A 1 -59.80 -64.38 24.97
C MET A 1 -59.03 -63.17 24.49
N SER A 2 -59.42 -62.00 24.99
CA SER A 2 -58.72 -60.72 24.81
C SER A 2 -57.63 -60.62 25.86
N GLY A 3 -56.39 -60.32 25.46
CA GLY A 3 -55.28 -60.04 26.37
C GLY A 3 -54.81 -58.61 26.17
N ASP A 4 -55.12 -57.76 27.16
CA ASP A 4 -54.67 -56.38 27.31
C ASP A 4 -53.14 -56.26 27.32
N ARG A 5 -52.60 -55.23 26.66
CA ARG A 5 -51.24 -54.74 26.89
C ARG A 5 -51.27 -53.66 27.97
N PRO A 6 -50.37 -53.65 28.95
CA PRO A 6 -50.22 -52.53 29.86
C PRO A 6 -49.49 -51.37 29.17
N SER A 7 -49.92 -50.15 29.51
CA SER A 7 -49.19 -48.92 29.23
C SER A 7 -48.41 -48.51 30.47
N LYS A 8 -47.14 -48.10 30.30
CA LYS A 8 -46.65 -46.72 30.55
C LYS A 8 -45.15 -46.63 30.87
N ASP A 9 -44.59 -45.56 30.32
CA ASP A 9 -43.53 -44.70 30.86
C ASP A 9 -42.09 -45.23 30.93
N GLY A 10 -41.37 -45.05 29.81
CA GLY A 10 -39.92 -44.85 29.80
C GLY A 10 -39.64 -43.42 29.34
N GLY A 11 -39.43 -42.51 30.29
CA GLY A 11 -39.26 -41.08 30.05
C GLY A 11 -38.07 -40.74 29.15
N THR A 12 -38.28 -39.75 28.28
CA THR A 12 -37.25 -39.09 27.48
C THR A 12 -36.21 -38.44 28.40
N PRO A 13 -34.90 -38.58 28.15
CA PRO A 13 -33.89 -37.93 28.98
C PRO A 13 -33.97 -36.41 28.83
N GLN A 14 -34.47 -35.73 29.86
CA GLN A 14 -34.39 -34.27 30.00
C GLN A 14 -33.01 -33.90 30.55
N GLY A 15 -32.12 -33.48 29.66
CA GLY A 15 -30.84 -32.88 30.00
C GLY A 15 -30.64 -31.59 29.20
N PRO A 16 -29.68 -30.72 29.53
CA PRO A 16 -29.46 -29.43 28.86
C PRO A 16 -29.08 -29.51 27.36
N LEU A 17 -29.12 -30.70 26.76
CA LEU A 17 -28.93 -30.99 25.33
C LEU A 17 -30.19 -31.59 24.67
N SER A 18 -31.31 -31.69 25.40
CA SER A 18 -32.60 -32.20 24.88
C SER A 18 -33.53 -31.10 24.38
N GLU A 19 -33.06 -29.86 24.30
CA GLU A 19 -33.81 -28.78 23.66
C GLU A 19 -33.68 -28.92 22.15
N ASP A 20 -34.83 -28.98 21.46
CA ASP A 20 -34.89 -28.84 20.01
C ASP A 20 -34.30 -27.48 19.64
N VAL A 21 -33.10 -27.52 19.05
CA VAL A 21 -32.39 -26.32 18.59
C VAL A 21 -33.14 -25.76 17.37
N HIS A 22 -34.13 -24.90 17.64
CA HIS A 22 -34.78 -24.13 16.59
C HIS A 22 -33.83 -23.00 16.16
N LEU A 23 -33.00 -23.28 15.14
CA LEU A 23 -32.16 -22.29 14.49
C LEU A 23 -33.05 -21.31 13.72
N THR A 24 -33.38 -20.19 14.34
CA THR A 24 -34.02 -19.06 13.65
C THR A 24 -32.93 -18.28 12.92
N LEU A 25 -32.88 -18.39 11.59
CA LEU A 25 -31.97 -17.62 10.76
C LEU A 25 -32.36 -16.13 10.80
N VAL A 26 -31.73 -15.35 11.67
CA VAL A 26 -31.97 -13.90 11.87
C VAL A 26 -31.37 -13.00 10.77
N GLY A 27 -30.99 -13.58 9.63
CA GLY A 27 -30.35 -12.90 8.50
C GLY A 27 -28.86 -13.24 8.39
N GLY A 28 -28.42 -13.53 7.17
CA GLY A 28 -26.99 -13.70 6.86
C GLY A 28 -26.29 -12.35 6.67
N PRO A 29 -24.94 -12.33 6.60
CA PRO A 29 -24.21 -11.13 6.19
C PRO A 29 -24.73 -10.63 4.82
N GLU A 30 -24.70 -9.32 4.60
CA GLU A 30 -25.11 -8.76 3.31
C GLU A 30 -24.26 -9.34 2.17
N GLU A 31 -24.91 -9.79 1.11
CA GLU A 31 -24.28 -10.37 -0.07
C GLU A 31 -24.80 -9.71 -1.33
N TYR A 32 -23.97 -9.67 -2.37
CA TYR A 32 -24.43 -9.40 -3.72
C TYR A 32 -25.35 -10.53 -4.20
N GLY A 33 -26.28 -10.18 -5.09
CA GLY A 33 -27.05 -11.14 -5.86
C GLY A 33 -26.15 -12.10 -6.64
N ARG A 34 -26.64 -13.33 -6.85
CA ARG A 34 -25.86 -14.42 -7.47
C ARG A 34 -26.44 -14.89 -8.81
N SER A 35 -27.45 -14.18 -9.31
CA SER A 35 -28.26 -14.58 -10.47
C SER A 35 -28.36 -13.40 -11.46
N PRO A 36 -27.24 -12.99 -12.08
CA PRO A 36 -27.25 -11.91 -13.06
C PRO A 36 -28.07 -12.32 -14.29
N VAL A 37 -28.74 -11.35 -14.91
CA VAL A 37 -29.37 -11.53 -16.21
C VAL A 37 -28.47 -10.91 -17.26
N GLY A 38 -28.05 -11.70 -18.26
CA GLY A 38 -27.21 -11.21 -19.35
C GLY A 38 -25.70 -11.22 -19.02
N PRO A 39 -24.91 -10.34 -19.66
CA PRO A 39 -23.46 -10.44 -19.68
C PRO A 39 -22.82 -10.21 -18.31
N VAL A 40 -21.72 -10.91 -18.08
CA VAL A 40 -20.89 -10.76 -16.87
C VAL A 40 -19.47 -10.38 -17.25
N ARG A 41 -18.90 -9.46 -16.49
CA ARG A 41 -17.45 -9.21 -16.49
C ARG A 41 -16.80 -10.10 -15.47
N TYR A 42 -15.62 -10.61 -15.80
CA TYR A 42 -14.86 -11.49 -14.92
C TYR A 42 -13.41 -11.06 -14.85
N ILE A 43 -12.71 -11.57 -13.84
CA ILE A 43 -11.27 -11.41 -13.66
C ILE A 43 -10.72 -12.58 -12.83
N ALA A 44 -9.60 -13.14 -13.26
CA ALA A 44 -9.00 -14.29 -12.61
C ALA A 44 -8.26 -13.88 -11.33
N TYR A 45 -8.37 -14.72 -10.30
CA TYR A 45 -7.39 -14.77 -9.22
C TYR A 45 -6.53 -16.03 -9.33
N CYS A 46 -5.22 -15.84 -9.23
CA CYS A 46 -4.22 -16.82 -9.60
C CYS A 46 -3.25 -17.09 -8.46
N ASN A 47 -2.56 -18.22 -8.56
CA ASN A 47 -1.38 -18.56 -7.75
C ASN A 47 -0.28 -19.08 -8.69
N PRO A 48 0.87 -19.57 -8.17
CA PRO A 48 1.92 -20.19 -8.97
C PRO A 48 1.48 -21.31 -9.92
N ALA A 49 0.38 -22.00 -9.65
CA ALA A 49 -0.15 -23.07 -10.47
C ALA A 49 -1.13 -22.57 -11.55
N GLY A 50 -1.38 -21.26 -11.64
CA GLY A 50 -2.30 -20.64 -12.60
C GLY A 50 -3.58 -20.09 -11.97
N ALA A 51 -4.62 -19.90 -12.79
CA ALA A 51 -5.91 -19.42 -12.30
C ALA A 51 -6.56 -20.44 -11.37
N ILE A 52 -6.77 -20.05 -10.12
CA ILE A 52 -7.45 -20.86 -9.10
C ILE A 52 -8.92 -20.48 -8.95
N GLY A 53 -9.35 -19.36 -9.55
CA GLY A 53 -10.74 -19.03 -9.78
C GLY A 53 -10.91 -17.65 -10.38
N TYR A 54 -12.15 -17.19 -10.44
CA TYR A 54 -12.55 -15.96 -11.11
C TYR A 54 -13.54 -15.20 -10.24
N LEU A 55 -13.30 -13.91 -10.03
CA LEU A 55 -14.32 -12.97 -9.58
C LEU A 55 -15.16 -12.57 -10.78
N TRP A 56 -16.45 -12.35 -10.59
CA TRP A 56 -17.35 -11.88 -11.65
C TRP A 56 -18.38 -10.89 -11.12
N MET A 57 -18.89 -10.06 -12.01
CA MET A 57 -19.98 -9.12 -11.76
C MET A 57 -20.87 -8.97 -12.98
N ALA A 58 -22.13 -8.58 -12.79
CA ALA A 58 -23.01 -8.24 -13.90
C ALA A 58 -22.49 -7.00 -14.65
N ALA A 59 -22.50 -7.06 -15.98
CA ALA A 59 -22.04 -5.95 -16.81
C ALA A 59 -23.07 -4.80 -16.91
N ASP A 60 -24.33 -5.07 -16.57
CA ASP A 60 -25.44 -4.11 -16.56
C ASP A 60 -25.46 -3.19 -15.32
N GLY A 61 -24.52 -3.39 -14.38
CA GLY A 61 -24.45 -2.63 -13.13
C GLY A 61 -25.46 -3.07 -12.06
N SER A 62 -26.21 -4.15 -12.31
CA SER A 62 -27.07 -4.75 -11.28
C SER A 62 -26.25 -5.24 -10.10
N ASP A 63 -26.89 -5.37 -8.94
CA ASP A 63 -26.29 -5.78 -7.68
C ASP A 63 -25.94 -7.28 -7.65
N ASN A 64 -25.32 -7.80 -8.71
CA ASN A 64 -24.95 -9.19 -8.86
C ASN A 64 -23.43 -9.34 -9.03
N ALA A 65 -22.83 -10.13 -8.15
CA ALA A 65 -21.40 -10.43 -8.20
C ALA A 65 -21.08 -11.70 -7.42
N GLY A 66 -19.94 -12.30 -7.71
CA GLY A 66 -19.51 -13.48 -7.00
C GLY A 66 -18.18 -14.04 -7.44
N CYS A 67 -17.94 -15.29 -7.07
CA CYS A 67 -16.70 -16.01 -7.29
C CYS A 67 -16.99 -17.40 -7.89
N ILE A 68 -16.17 -17.85 -8.84
CA ILE A 68 -16.21 -19.23 -9.35
C ILE A 68 -14.82 -19.85 -9.14
N PRO A 69 -14.70 -21.00 -8.44
CA PRO A 69 -13.42 -21.70 -8.30
C PRO A 69 -13.05 -22.44 -9.59
N SER A 70 -11.76 -22.51 -9.89
CA SER A 70 -11.23 -23.40 -10.93
C SER A 70 -11.14 -24.82 -10.38
N ARG A 71 -12.03 -25.72 -10.82
CA ARG A 71 -12.12 -27.11 -10.30
C ARG A 71 -10.82 -27.91 -10.45
N GLU A 72 -10.00 -27.57 -11.45
CA GLU A 72 -8.73 -28.27 -11.74
C GLU A 72 -7.68 -28.08 -10.64
N GLN A 73 -7.81 -27.01 -9.86
CA GLN A 73 -6.89 -26.69 -8.77
C GLN A 73 -7.31 -27.31 -7.42
N GLY A 74 -8.38 -28.13 -7.42
CA GLY A 74 -8.81 -28.96 -6.30
C GLY A 74 -9.02 -28.16 -5.01
N TYR A 75 -8.50 -28.68 -3.89
CA TYR A 75 -8.65 -28.10 -2.56
C TYR A 75 -8.13 -26.65 -2.47
N ARG A 76 -7.16 -26.27 -3.30
CA ARG A 76 -6.58 -24.92 -3.31
C ARG A 76 -7.61 -23.88 -3.78
N ALA A 77 -8.39 -24.21 -4.80
CA ALA A 77 -9.46 -23.34 -5.29
C ALA A 77 -10.63 -23.22 -4.30
N ILE A 78 -10.96 -24.30 -3.58
CA ILE A 78 -12.02 -24.29 -2.56
C ILE A 78 -11.61 -23.42 -1.37
N ASN A 79 -10.39 -23.60 -0.86
CA ASN A 79 -9.90 -22.80 0.25
C ASN A 79 -9.81 -21.32 -0.17
N ALA A 80 -9.38 -21.05 -1.41
CA ALA A 80 -9.34 -19.70 -1.95
C ALA A 80 -10.71 -19.02 -2.05
N LEU A 81 -11.73 -19.79 -2.45
CA LEU A 81 -13.09 -19.32 -2.63
C LEU A 81 -13.66 -18.69 -1.35
N GLY A 82 -13.40 -19.30 -0.18
CA GLY A 82 -13.88 -18.80 1.10
C GLY A 82 -13.42 -17.37 1.39
N PHE A 83 -12.12 -17.10 1.21
CA PHE A 83 -11.57 -15.75 1.39
C PHE A 83 -12.20 -14.74 0.42
N TRP A 84 -12.32 -15.10 -0.85
CA TRP A 84 -12.86 -14.15 -1.82
C TRP A 84 -14.34 -13.86 -1.56
N ILE A 85 -15.11 -14.83 -1.07
CA ILE A 85 -16.48 -14.61 -0.60
C ILE A 85 -16.50 -13.65 0.59
N GLU A 86 -15.62 -13.82 1.59
CA GLU A 86 -15.53 -12.90 2.74
C GLU A 86 -15.19 -11.48 2.29
N ARG A 87 -14.23 -11.32 1.39
CA ARG A 87 -13.82 -10.02 0.85
C ARG A 87 -14.93 -9.35 0.05
N MET A 88 -15.73 -10.12 -0.70
CA MET A 88 -16.92 -9.60 -1.38
C MET A 88 -18.00 -9.16 -0.37
N ARG A 89 -18.20 -9.91 0.73
CA ARG A 89 -19.11 -9.50 1.82
C ARG A 89 -18.64 -8.22 2.50
N GLU A 90 -17.34 -8.06 2.72
CA GLU A 90 -16.77 -6.80 3.24
C GLU A 90 -17.02 -5.62 2.29
N ALA A 91 -16.88 -5.82 0.98
CA ALA A 91 -17.19 -4.79 0.00
C ALA A 91 -18.68 -4.41 0.04
N LYS A 92 -19.57 -5.41 0.14
CA LYS A 92 -21.02 -5.20 0.25
C LYS A 92 -21.39 -4.43 1.51
N ALA A 93 -20.85 -4.82 2.67
CA ALA A 93 -21.08 -4.15 3.94
C ALA A 93 -20.57 -2.70 3.97
N ARG A 94 -19.63 -2.33 3.08
CA ARG A 94 -19.17 -0.94 2.87
C ARG A 94 -20.07 -0.14 1.92
N GLY A 95 -21.12 -0.75 1.38
CA GLY A 95 -22.02 -0.14 0.40
C GLY A 95 -21.41 0.00 -1.00
N LEU A 96 -20.34 -0.73 -1.32
CA LEU A 96 -19.71 -0.66 -2.65
C LEU A 96 -20.59 -1.33 -3.70
N THR A 97 -20.72 -0.72 -4.87
CA THR A 97 -21.29 -1.41 -6.05
C THR A 97 -20.38 -2.57 -6.49
N PRO A 98 -20.85 -3.55 -7.27
CA PRO A 98 -19.99 -4.62 -7.80
C PRO A 98 -18.72 -4.12 -8.51
N GLU A 99 -18.81 -3.01 -9.26
CA GLU A 99 -17.66 -2.42 -9.95
C GLU A 99 -16.66 -1.80 -8.97
N GLN A 100 -17.17 -1.03 -8.01
CA GLN A 100 -16.35 -0.44 -6.95
C GLN A 100 -15.71 -1.53 -6.08
N ALA A 101 -16.43 -2.61 -5.80
CA ALA A 101 -15.93 -3.75 -5.07
C ALA A 101 -14.76 -4.40 -5.80
N LEU A 102 -14.87 -4.61 -7.12
CA LEU A 102 -13.78 -5.23 -7.86
C LEU A 102 -12.53 -4.34 -7.93
N ASN A 103 -12.69 -3.04 -8.16
CA ASN A 103 -11.57 -2.09 -8.11
C ASN A 103 -10.94 -2.04 -6.72
N TRP A 104 -11.76 -1.98 -5.68
CA TRP A 104 -11.28 -2.04 -4.31
C TRP A 104 -10.53 -3.34 -4.02
N LEU A 105 -11.00 -4.50 -4.50
CA LEU A 105 -10.33 -5.78 -4.34
C LEU A 105 -8.98 -5.85 -5.06
N LEU A 106 -8.82 -5.12 -6.16
CA LEU A 106 -7.54 -4.96 -6.86
C LEU A 106 -6.57 -4.09 -6.04
N ASP A 107 -7.05 -2.97 -5.51
CA ASP A 107 -6.24 -2.02 -4.75
C ASP A 107 -5.86 -2.51 -3.35
N SER A 108 -6.76 -3.27 -2.71
CA SER A 108 -6.58 -3.78 -1.35
C SER A 108 -5.76 -5.06 -1.26
N GLN A 109 -5.05 -5.44 -2.33
CA GLN A 109 -4.15 -6.59 -2.31
C GLN A 109 -2.84 -6.25 -1.59
N VAL A 110 -2.80 -6.47 -0.28
CA VAL A 110 -1.59 -6.33 0.53
C VAL A 110 -0.85 -7.67 0.54
N GLY A 111 0.38 -7.68 0.00
CA GLY A 111 1.26 -8.88 -0.05
C GLY A 111 0.87 -9.92 -1.10
N GLY A 112 1.75 -10.91 -1.34
CA GLY A 112 1.41 -12.22 -1.96
C GLY A 112 2.60 -12.94 -2.61
N MET A 113 2.57 -14.26 -2.79
CA MET A 113 1.57 -15.32 -2.51
C MET A 113 2.34 -16.56 -2.02
N PRO A 114 1.70 -17.55 -1.36
CA PRO A 114 0.26 -17.82 -1.34
C PRO A 114 -0.46 -18.08 -0.01
N PHE A 115 -1.65 -17.51 0.04
CA PHE A 115 -2.99 -18.08 0.27
C PHE A 115 -3.83 -16.83 0.53
N PRO A 116 -4.85 -16.52 -0.30
CA PRO A 116 -5.69 -17.45 -1.05
C PRO A 116 -5.74 -17.24 -2.57
N GLY A 117 -4.98 -16.32 -3.16
CA GLY A 117 -5.10 -15.96 -4.57
C GLY A 117 -4.68 -14.53 -4.81
N ARG A 118 -4.24 -14.20 -6.01
CA ARG A 118 -4.04 -12.81 -6.44
C ARG A 118 -4.91 -12.50 -7.64
N VAL A 119 -5.78 -11.50 -7.58
CA VAL A 119 -6.50 -11.04 -8.78
C VAL A 119 -5.51 -10.40 -9.75
N LEU A 120 -5.51 -10.82 -11.01
CA LEU A 120 -4.62 -10.29 -12.05
C LEU A 120 -5.38 -9.33 -12.97
N PRO A 121 -5.11 -8.00 -12.96
CA PRO A 121 -5.86 -6.98 -13.71
C PRO A 121 -6.11 -7.32 -15.19
N ARG A 122 -5.12 -7.90 -15.87
CA ARG A 122 -5.18 -8.23 -17.32
C ARG A 122 -5.85 -9.56 -17.65
N SER A 123 -6.28 -10.31 -16.65
CA SER A 123 -6.97 -11.59 -16.86
C SER A 123 -8.47 -11.44 -17.08
N GLY A 124 -8.97 -10.21 -17.02
CA GLY A 124 -10.39 -9.93 -17.11
C GLY A 124 -10.92 -9.84 -18.53
N GLY A 125 -12.22 -10.09 -18.65
CA GLY A 125 -12.97 -10.02 -19.89
C GLY A 125 -14.46 -9.96 -19.62
N GLU A 126 -15.25 -10.00 -20.68
CA GLU A 126 -16.71 -10.03 -20.63
C GLU A 126 -17.21 -11.26 -21.38
N VAL A 127 -18.24 -11.91 -20.86
CA VAL A 127 -18.92 -13.04 -21.52
C VAL A 127 -20.43 -12.87 -21.42
N GLU A 128 -21.16 -13.50 -22.34
CA GLU A 128 -22.60 -13.32 -22.55
C GLU A 128 -23.47 -13.71 -21.35
N SER A 129 -22.99 -14.61 -20.47
CA SER A 129 -23.70 -15.01 -19.27
C SER A 129 -22.79 -15.66 -18.22
N LEU A 130 -23.29 -15.76 -16.99
CA LEU A 130 -22.61 -16.49 -15.92
C LEU A 130 -22.42 -17.98 -16.24
N ASP A 131 -23.36 -18.60 -16.95
CA ASP A 131 -23.25 -20.01 -17.35
C ASP A 131 -22.20 -20.19 -18.45
N THR A 132 -22.10 -19.23 -19.37
CA THR A 132 -21.03 -19.17 -20.38
C THR A 132 -19.67 -19.11 -19.69
N LEU A 133 -19.51 -18.26 -18.65
CA LEU A 133 -18.28 -18.20 -17.86
C LEU A 133 -17.96 -19.57 -17.25
N ARG A 134 -18.92 -20.22 -16.58
CA ARG A 134 -18.72 -21.54 -15.96
C ARG A 134 -18.28 -22.60 -16.95
N ALA A 135 -18.85 -22.60 -18.17
CA ALA A 135 -18.52 -23.55 -19.22
C ALA A 135 -17.13 -23.29 -19.84
N GLN A 136 -16.74 -22.03 -20.00
CA GLN A 136 -15.55 -21.63 -20.74
C GLN A 136 -14.31 -21.40 -19.89
N ILE A 137 -14.39 -21.48 -18.55
CA ILE A 137 -13.22 -21.29 -17.65
C ILE A 137 -11.97 -22.08 -18.08
N LYS A 138 -12.15 -23.30 -18.62
CA LYS A 138 -11.03 -24.14 -19.11
C LYS A 138 -10.39 -23.66 -20.41
N ALA A 139 -11.15 -22.94 -21.23
CA ALA A 139 -10.71 -22.43 -22.52
C ALA A 139 -10.13 -21.01 -22.43
N LEU A 140 -10.20 -20.38 -21.25
CA LEU A 140 -9.61 -19.07 -21.03
C LEU A 140 -8.07 -19.14 -21.18
N PRO A 141 -7.44 -18.08 -21.74
CA PRO A 141 -6.00 -18.04 -21.90
C PRO A 141 -5.26 -18.35 -20.60
N GLU A 142 -4.18 -19.11 -20.71
CA GLU A 142 -3.34 -19.42 -19.55
C GLU A 142 -2.83 -18.12 -18.91
N VAL A 143 -3.24 -17.89 -17.67
CA VAL A 143 -2.78 -16.74 -16.90
C VAL A 143 -1.49 -17.13 -16.19
N LYS A 144 -0.35 -16.76 -16.79
CA LYS A 144 0.98 -17.04 -16.21
C LYS A 144 1.31 -16.05 -15.10
N GLU A 145 1.52 -16.58 -13.90
CA GLU A 145 2.06 -15.80 -12.80
C GLU A 145 3.52 -15.42 -13.10
N PRO A 146 3.99 -14.24 -12.70
CA PRO A 146 5.43 -13.95 -12.70
C PRO A 146 6.22 -15.05 -11.95
N PRO A 147 7.44 -15.39 -12.41
CA PRO A 147 8.26 -16.44 -11.81
C PRO A 147 8.85 -16.05 -10.43
N TYR A 148 8.27 -15.06 -9.77
CA TYR A 148 8.74 -14.45 -8.54
C TYR A 148 7.57 -13.89 -7.73
N LEU A 149 7.78 -13.77 -6.42
CA LEU A 149 6.93 -13.03 -5.50
C LEU A 149 7.37 -11.57 -5.45
N CYS A 150 6.48 -10.67 -5.02
CA CYS A 150 6.80 -9.26 -4.79
C CYS A 150 6.36 -8.82 -3.40
N THR A 151 7.15 -7.98 -2.75
CA THR A 151 6.81 -7.36 -1.47
C THR A 151 7.28 -5.91 -1.43
N TYR A 152 6.56 -5.07 -0.68
CA TYR A 152 7.04 -3.71 -0.40
C TYR A 152 8.20 -3.77 0.58
N ALA A 153 9.23 -2.97 0.32
CA ALA A 153 10.41 -2.89 1.15
C ALA A 153 10.78 -1.44 1.44
N TYR A 154 10.75 -1.09 2.72
CA TYR A 154 11.26 0.19 3.20
C TYR A 154 12.79 0.09 3.34
N SER A 155 13.50 0.89 2.56
CA SER A 155 14.96 0.98 2.56
C SER A 155 15.40 2.05 3.55
N ARG A 156 15.31 1.74 4.86
CA ARG A 156 15.77 2.67 5.89
C ARG A 156 17.23 3.08 5.61
N ARG A 157 17.48 4.37 5.61
CA ARG A 157 18.80 4.98 5.43
C ARG A 157 19.47 5.11 6.80
N ILE A 158 20.72 4.68 6.90
CA ILE A 158 21.60 5.06 8.00
C ILE A 158 22.69 5.98 7.47
N VAL A 159 23.04 6.99 8.26
CA VAL A 159 24.22 7.82 8.04
C VAL A 159 25.32 7.23 8.94
N GLU A 160 26.38 6.75 8.33
CA GLU A 160 27.57 6.26 9.03
C GLU A 160 28.36 7.45 9.59
N SER A 161 29.26 7.21 10.54
CA SER A 161 30.02 8.26 11.24
C SER A 161 30.91 9.10 10.31
N ASP A 162 31.22 8.60 9.12
CA ASP A 162 31.99 9.26 8.07
C ASP A 162 31.12 10.02 7.06
N GLY A 163 29.80 10.11 7.31
CA GLY A 163 28.83 10.76 6.43
C GLY A 163 28.36 9.89 5.27
N ARG A 164 28.91 8.68 5.08
CA ARG A 164 28.41 7.75 4.07
C ARG A 164 27.02 7.29 4.42
N GLN A 165 26.20 7.13 3.40
CA GLN A 165 24.83 6.69 3.59
C GLN A 165 24.65 5.30 3.03
N ARG A 166 24.10 4.42 3.86
CA ARG A 166 23.83 3.04 3.48
C ARG A 166 22.35 2.74 3.64
N LEU A 167 21.77 2.14 2.61
CA LEU A 167 20.44 1.55 2.70
C LEU A 167 20.57 0.22 3.42
N LEU A 168 19.76 0.01 4.46
CA LEU A 168 19.71 -1.26 5.15
C LEU A 168 19.17 -2.36 4.22
N VAL A 169 19.49 -3.61 4.55
CA VAL A 169 18.79 -4.75 3.94
C VAL A 169 17.37 -4.75 4.50
N PRO A 170 16.32 -4.87 3.66
CA PRO A 170 14.97 -4.91 4.18
C PRO A 170 14.76 -6.08 5.14
N LYS A 171 13.99 -5.86 6.20
CA LYS A 171 13.70 -6.91 7.19
C LYS A 171 12.72 -7.92 6.58
N ILE A 172 13.03 -9.21 6.70
CA ILE A 172 12.09 -10.28 6.37
C ILE A 172 11.00 -10.32 7.44
N THR A 173 9.74 -10.20 7.03
CA THR A 173 8.56 -10.25 7.91
C THR A 173 7.98 -11.66 8.01
N ASP A 174 7.12 -11.89 9.00
CA ASP A 174 6.45 -13.19 9.16
C ASP A 174 5.52 -13.50 7.97
N ASP A 175 4.89 -12.49 7.39
CA ASP A 175 4.04 -12.68 6.21
C ASP A 175 4.86 -13.04 4.96
N MET A 176 6.07 -12.48 4.83
CA MET A 176 7.02 -12.93 3.81
C MET A 176 7.36 -14.42 4.01
N ARG A 177 7.61 -14.86 5.25
CA ARG A 177 7.90 -16.29 5.56
C ARG A 177 6.72 -17.21 5.29
N LYS A 178 5.49 -16.79 5.59
CA LYS A 178 4.31 -17.60 5.26
C LYS A 178 4.17 -17.81 3.75
N SER A 179 4.54 -16.80 2.96
CA SER A 179 4.44 -16.87 1.50
C SER A 179 5.46 -17.81 0.84
N THR A 180 6.62 -18.07 1.47
CA THR A 180 7.66 -18.91 0.87
C THR A 180 7.30 -20.39 0.81
N VAL A 181 6.48 -20.88 1.75
CA VAL A 181 6.05 -22.29 1.87
C VAL A 181 5.50 -22.84 0.57
N LEU A 182 4.93 -21.98 -0.27
CA LEU A 182 4.26 -22.39 -1.50
C LEU A 182 4.87 -21.71 -2.74
N ALA A 183 6.07 -21.16 -2.59
CA ALA A 183 6.93 -20.69 -3.68
C ALA A 183 8.39 -21.16 -3.52
N PRO A 184 8.66 -22.44 -3.14
CA PRO A 184 10.02 -22.94 -2.99
C PRO A 184 10.77 -22.83 -4.33
N GLY A 185 12.06 -22.50 -4.26
CA GLY A 185 12.92 -22.30 -5.43
C GLY A 185 12.66 -21.02 -6.24
N LYS A 186 11.63 -20.22 -5.92
CA LYS A 186 11.36 -18.93 -6.59
C LYS A 186 12.17 -17.78 -5.96
N ARG A 187 12.06 -16.58 -6.53
CA ARG A 187 12.61 -15.34 -5.96
C ARG A 187 11.51 -14.52 -5.29
N MET A 188 11.85 -13.73 -4.28
CA MET A 188 11.01 -12.65 -3.77
C MET A 188 11.67 -11.31 -4.08
N ILE A 189 11.02 -10.51 -4.91
CA ILE A 189 11.47 -9.17 -5.30
C ILE A 189 10.99 -8.15 -4.27
N ALA A 190 11.92 -7.37 -3.75
CA ALA A 190 11.67 -6.21 -2.91
C ALA A 190 11.43 -4.98 -3.79
N ILE A 191 10.27 -4.33 -3.63
CA ILE A 191 9.83 -3.20 -4.44
C ILE A 191 9.68 -1.96 -3.56
N ASP A 192 10.11 -0.83 -4.09
CA ASP A 192 9.99 0.46 -3.43
C ASP A 192 8.51 0.88 -3.28
N PRO A 193 8.06 1.35 -2.10
CA PRO A 193 6.64 1.59 -1.81
C PRO A 193 5.91 2.60 -2.71
N GLU A 194 6.61 3.50 -3.39
CA GLU A 194 5.97 4.44 -4.34
C GLU A 194 5.69 3.80 -5.71
N TYR A 195 6.18 2.58 -5.97
CA TYR A 195 5.87 1.83 -7.18
C TYR A 195 4.82 0.76 -6.90
N PRO A 196 3.81 0.60 -7.75
CA PRO A 196 2.79 -0.43 -7.54
C PRO A 196 3.41 -1.82 -7.60
N LEU A 197 3.21 -2.64 -6.56
CA LEU A 197 3.60 -4.06 -6.59
C LEU A 197 2.92 -4.81 -7.75
N PHE A 198 1.68 -4.41 -8.05
CA PHE A 198 0.80 -5.07 -9.01
C PHE A 198 0.30 -4.01 -9.98
N SER A 199 1.03 -3.85 -11.08
CA SER A 199 0.64 -2.99 -12.19
C SER A 199 0.67 -3.78 -13.49
N SER A 200 -0.13 -3.31 -14.44
CA SER A 200 -0.08 -3.76 -15.82
C SER A 200 1.29 -3.45 -16.45
N VAL A 201 1.98 -2.41 -15.95
CA VAL A 201 3.33 -2.05 -16.35
C VAL A 201 4.33 -2.67 -15.37
N PRO A 202 5.34 -3.43 -15.85
CA PRO A 202 6.41 -3.94 -15.00
C PRO A 202 7.07 -2.81 -14.21
N VAL A 203 7.39 -3.06 -12.94
CA VAL A 203 8.13 -2.08 -12.14
C VAL A 203 9.48 -1.83 -12.79
N PRO A 204 9.85 -0.56 -13.07
CA PRO A 204 11.13 -0.25 -13.68
C PRO A 204 12.27 -0.66 -12.74
N ARG A 205 13.45 -0.95 -13.31
CA ARG A 205 14.61 -1.42 -12.52
C ARG A 205 14.98 -0.47 -11.38
N GLU A 206 14.76 0.83 -11.53
CA GLU A 206 15.02 1.82 -10.48
C GLU A 206 14.07 1.73 -9.28
N GLY A 207 12.87 1.14 -9.43
CA GLY A 207 11.91 0.89 -8.35
C GLY A 207 12.06 -0.47 -7.68
N ILE A 208 13.00 -1.31 -8.15
CA ILE A 208 13.30 -2.60 -7.54
C ILE A 208 14.45 -2.42 -6.56
N VAL A 209 14.23 -2.68 -5.29
CA VAL A 209 15.25 -2.57 -4.22
C VAL A 209 16.30 -3.68 -4.36
N GLY A 210 15.84 -4.88 -4.71
CA GLY A 210 16.63 -6.10 -4.81
C GLY A 210 15.72 -7.31 -4.66
N ASP A 211 16.28 -8.45 -4.30
CA ASP A 211 15.51 -9.67 -4.11
C ASP A 211 16.21 -10.69 -3.21
N TRP A 212 15.42 -11.66 -2.74
CA TRP A 212 15.89 -12.85 -2.05
C TRP A 212 15.61 -14.08 -2.91
N GLN A 213 16.55 -15.02 -2.94
CA GLN A 213 16.28 -16.37 -3.40
C GLN A 213 15.53 -17.13 -2.29
N ILE A 214 14.47 -17.85 -2.66
CA ILE A 214 13.78 -18.79 -1.78
C ILE A 214 14.37 -20.17 -2.06
N ASP A 215 14.83 -20.86 -1.02
CA ASP A 215 15.34 -22.23 -1.14
C ASP A 215 14.19 -23.25 -1.30
N GLN A 216 14.51 -24.54 -1.37
CA GLN A 216 13.51 -25.59 -1.56
C GLN A 216 12.67 -25.87 -0.30
N ASP A 217 13.16 -25.49 0.88
CA ASP A 217 12.49 -25.66 2.17
C ASP A 217 11.65 -24.43 2.55
N GLY A 218 11.65 -23.38 1.72
CA GLY A 218 10.95 -22.12 1.95
C GLY A 218 11.76 -21.13 2.81
N GLY A 219 13.04 -21.36 3.04
CA GLY A 219 13.95 -20.39 3.63
C GLY A 219 14.31 -19.26 2.65
N PHE A 220 14.71 -18.10 3.19
CA PHE A 220 15.28 -17.01 2.40
C PHE A 220 16.80 -17.10 2.44
N GLY A 221 17.43 -17.08 1.27
CA GLY A 221 18.86 -16.88 1.11
C GLY A 221 19.28 -15.41 1.27
N ASP A 222 20.50 -15.11 0.84
CA ASP A 222 21.05 -13.76 0.91
C ASP A 222 20.28 -12.75 0.05
N PHE A 223 20.21 -11.51 0.53
CA PHE A 223 19.62 -10.41 -0.21
C PHE A 223 20.57 -9.91 -1.30
N VAL A 224 20.14 -10.00 -2.56
CA VAL A 224 20.85 -9.45 -3.70
C VAL A 224 20.34 -8.04 -3.97
N ARG A 225 21.14 -7.04 -3.65
CA ARG A 225 20.80 -5.63 -3.89
C ARG A 225 20.83 -5.29 -5.37
N ASN A 226 19.81 -4.60 -5.85
CA ASN A 226 19.81 -4.08 -7.21
C ASN A 226 20.65 -2.79 -7.31
N ARG A 227 21.74 -2.84 -8.06
CA ARG A 227 22.64 -1.68 -8.29
C ARG A 227 21.97 -0.50 -9.00
N HIS A 228 20.87 -0.74 -9.71
CA HIS A 228 20.12 0.28 -10.42
C HIS A 228 19.03 0.92 -9.55
N TYR A 229 18.83 0.44 -8.32
CA TYR A 229 17.83 0.98 -7.42
C TYR A 229 18.07 2.48 -7.17
N ARG A 230 16.99 3.26 -7.21
CA ARG A 230 16.97 4.65 -6.80
C ARG A 230 15.85 4.79 -5.77
N PRO A 231 16.16 5.09 -4.49
CA PRO A 231 15.12 5.19 -3.48
C PRO A 231 14.18 6.36 -3.72
N THR A 232 12.91 6.18 -3.40
CA THR A 232 11.94 7.27 -3.29
C THR A 232 11.94 7.87 -1.87
N PRO A 233 11.40 9.08 -1.67
CA PRO A 233 11.28 9.68 -0.34
C PRO A 233 10.63 8.74 0.69
N THR A 234 9.50 8.13 0.32
CA THR A 234 8.78 7.22 1.22
C THR A 234 9.62 5.99 1.57
N ALA A 235 10.40 5.46 0.63
CA ALA A 235 11.24 4.29 0.88
C ALA A 235 12.33 4.53 1.93
N VAL A 236 12.83 5.75 2.05
CA VAL A 236 13.83 6.14 3.07
C VAL A 236 13.21 6.68 4.35
N GLY A 237 11.88 6.65 4.47
CA GLY A 237 11.15 7.07 5.67
C GLY A 237 10.81 8.56 5.71
N MET A 238 10.92 9.29 4.60
CA MET A 238 10.35 10.64 4.51
C MET A 238 8.82 10.54 4.41
N LEU A 239 8.12 11.51 5.00
CA LEU A 239 6.67 11.61 4.86
C LEU A 239 6.29 11.90 3.41
N ARG A 240 5.10 11.47 2.99
CA ARG A 240 4.56 11.84 1.67
C ARG A 240 4.39 13.36 1.62
N ALA A 241 5.06 14.01 0.67
CA ALA A 241 5.00 15.46 0.50
C ALA A 241 3.55 15.98 0.37
N GLU A 242 3.22 17.06 1.09
CA GLU A 242 1.92 17.73 1.05
C GLU A 242 1.85 18.80 -0.04
N ASN A 243 3.01 19.29 -0.49
CA ASN A 243 3.13 20.36 -1.47
C ASN A 243 4.38 20.18 -2.34
N THR A 244 4.52 21.05 -3.36
CA THR A 244 5.60 20.94 -4.35
C THR A 244 6.98 21.28 -3.78
N VAL A 245 7.07 22.29 -2.89
CA VAL A 245 8.35 22.68 -2.28
C VAL A 245 8.91 21.57 -1.39
N GLU A 246 8.07 20.93 -0.59
CA GLU A 246 8.49 19.79 0.21
C GLU A 246 8.93 18.62 -0.67
N ARG A 247 8.19 18.32 -1.74
CA ARG A 247 8.60 17.30 -2.71
C ARG A 247 9.96 17.63 -3.31
N ALA A 248 10.22 18.90 -3.64
CA ALA A 248 11.49 19.35 -4.18
C ALA A 248 12.64 19.15 -3.17
N VAL A 249 12.45 19.53 -1.90
CA VAL A 249 13.43 19.30 -0.82
C VAL A 249 13.76 17.80 -0.69
N GLN A 250 12.73 16.95 -0.63
CA GLN A 250 12.90 15.49 -0.55
C GLN A 250 13.67 14.93 -1.75
N LEU A 251 13.33 15.34 -2.97
CA LEU A 251 14.01 14.90 -4.19
C LEU A 251 15.46 15.40 -4.25
N ARG A 252 15.73 16.62 -3.78
CA ARG A 252 17.10 17.19 -3.73
C ARG A 252 17.99 16.41 -2.78
N LEU A 253 17.47 16.01 -1.61
CA LEU A 253 18.18 15.17 -0.62
C LEU A 253 18.50 13.77 -1.13
N LEU A 254 17.77 13.31 -2.14
CA LEU A 254 18.00 12.04 -2.84
C LEU A 254 18.81 12.21 -4.14
N GLY A 255 19.24 13.43 -4.48
CA GLY A 255 19.98 13.72 -5.70
C GLY A 255 19.18 13.47 -6.99
N ARG A 256 17.85 13.55 -6.92
CA ARG A 256 16.94 13.31 -8.05
C ARG A 256 16.61 14.57 -8.85
N ILE A 257 16.84 15.74 -8.25
CA ILE A 257 16.76 17.03 -8.92
C ILE A 257 18.03 17.83 -8.64
N THR A 258 18.30 18.79 -9.51
CA THR A 258 19.37 19.76 -9.38
C THR A 258 19.06 20.80 -8.30
N GLU A 259 20.08 21.56 -7.88
CA GLU A 259 19.87 22.68 -6.96
C GLU A 259 19.01 23.78 -7.60
N ASP A 260 19.17 24.06 -8.90
CA ASP A 260 18.37 25.07 -9.60
C ASP A 260 16.87 24.73 -9.64
N GLU A 261 16.54 23.46 -9.84
CA GLU A 261 15.15 22.97 -9.76
C GLU A 261 14.57 23.14 -8.35
N LEU A 262 15.36 22.87 -7.29
CA LEU A 262 14.94 23.15 -5.92
C LEU A 262 14.72 24.66 -5.71
N LEU A 263 15.69 25.49 -6.12
CA LEU A 263 15.63 26.94 -5.93
C LEU A 263 14.43 27.57 -6.62
N LYS A 264 14.06 27.06 -7.80
CA LYS A 264 12.84 27.48 -8.52
C LYS A 264 11.59 27.28 -7.67
N GLU A 265 11.44 26.11 -7.04
CA GLU A 265 10.29 25.80 -6.18
C GLU A 265 10.34 26.59 -4.87
N LEU A 266 11.52 26.72 -4.25
CA LEU A 266 11.67 27.51 -3.02
C LEU A 266 11.29 28.98 -3.23
N ARG A 267 11.75 29.60 -4.32
CA ARG A 267 11.53 31.03 -4.58
C ARG A 267 10.05 31.41 -4.71
N SER A 268 9.22 30.50 -5.21
CA SER A 268 7.77 30.71 -5.33
C SER A 268 6.99 30.22 -4.11
N ALA A 269 7.60 29.46 -3.20
CA ALA A 269 6.91 28.83 -2.09
C ALA A 269 6.45 29.82 -1.02
N GLN A 270 5.28 29.54 -0.45
CA GLN A 270 4.92 30.01 0.88
C GLN A 270 5.46 29.01 1.90
N VAL A 271 6.17 29.51 2.90
CA VAL A 271 6.75 28.71 3.99
C VAL A 271 6.31 29.30 5.32
N LEU A 272 6.19 28.47 6.35
CA LEU A 272 6.04 28.95 7.72
C LEU A 272 7.40 29.37 8.25
N VAL A 273 7.46 30.56 8.82
CA VAL A 273 8.66 31.11 9.44
C VAL A 273 8.33 31.45 10.89
N PRO A 274 9.09 30.99 11.88
CA PRO A 274 9.01 31.49 13.25
C PRO A 274 9.18 33.00 13.28
N VAL A 275 8.32 33.69 14.02
CA VAL A 275 8.37 35.16 14.16
C VAL A 275 8.48 35.58 15.62
N GLU A 276 9.00 36.78 15.84
CA GLU A 276 8.98 37.44 17.14
C GLU A 276 7.56 37.80 17.59
N ASP A 277 7.44 38.32 18.81
CA ASP A 277 6.15 38.68 19.43
C ASP A 277 5.39 39.77 18.65
N ASP A 278 6.06 40.51 17.76
CA ASP A 278 5.45 41.45 16.83
C ASP A 278 4.66 40.78 15.68
N GLY A 279 4.77 39.45 15.54
CA GLY A 279 4.05 38.65 14.56
C GLY A 279 4.51 38.82 13.10
N SER A 280 5.67 39.44 12.86
CA SER A 280 6.14 39.79 11.52
C SER A 280 7.64 39.66 11.30
N THR A 281 8.45 39.86 12.34
CA THR A 281 9.91 39.80 12.26
C THR A 281 10.35 38.34 12.34
N PRO A 282 11.02 37.77 11.32
CA PRO A 282 11.54 36.42 11.37
C PRO A 282 12.52 36.25 12.54
N ARG A 283 12.28 35.24 13.37
CA ARG A 283 13.10 34.93 14.53
C ARG A 283 14.30 34.07 14.10
N LEU A 284 15.50 34.51 14.48
CA LEU A 284 16.73 33.76 14.23
C LEU A 284 17.01 32.74 15.33
N ARG A 285 17.75 31.69 14.99
CA ARG A 285 18.22 30.64 15.88
C ARG A 285 19.74 30.63 15.95
N GLU A 286 20.28 30.10 17.04
CA GLU A 286 21.72 29.90 17.21
C GLU A 286 22.02 28.43 17.49
N ARG A 287 23.07 27.88 16.86
CA ARG A 287 23.56 26.53 17.15
C ARG A 287 24.47 26.55 18.38
N GLY A 288 23.87 26.69 19.57
CA GLY A 288 24.58 26.78 20.83
C GLY A 288 25.39 28.08 21.02
N PRO A 289 26.04 28.29 22.17
CA PRO A 289 26.70 29.54 22.49
C PRO A 289 27.80 29.91 21.47
N GLY A 290 27.65 31.06 20.81
CA GLY A 290 28.61 31.55 19.79
C GLY A 290 28.47 30.93 18.41
N GLY A 291 27.43 30.11 18.17
CA GLY A 291 27.09 29.61 16.85
C GLY A 291 26.64 30.73 15.90
N ARG A 292 26.86 30.55 14.59
CA ARG A 292 26.31 31.49 13.61
C ARG A 292 24.78 31.45 13.66
N PRO A 293 24.11 32.62 13.61
CA PRO A 293 22.66 32.63 13.54
C PRO A 293 22.18 32.06 12.21
N PHE A 294 21.03 31.43 12.22
CA PHE A 294 20.36 30.88 11.04
C PHE A 294 18.85 31.09 11.15
N LEU A 295 18.15 30.98 10.03
CA LEU A 295 16.70 31.08 9.97
C LEU A 295 16.07 29.69 9.81
N LEU A 296 14.99 29.43 10.53
CA LEU A 296 14.16 28.24 10.31
C LEU A 296 13.03 28.53 9.32
N MET A 297 12.81 27.61 8.39
CA MET A 297 11.64 27.59 7.51
C MET A 297 10.98 26.22 7.54
N TYR A 298 9.66 26.19 7.54
CA TYR A 298 8.90 24.94 7.44
C TYR A 298 8.09 24.92 6.15
N THR A 299 8.21 23.85 5.39
CA THR A 299 7.45 23.64 4.16
C THR A 299 5.97 23.36 4.42
N GLY A 300 5.60 23.05 5.67
CA GLY A 300 4.22 22.83 6.09
C GLY A 300 4.04 22.84 7.61
N ALA A 301 2.80 23.02 8.06
CA ALA A 301 2.46 23.11 9.48
C ALA A 301 2.84 21.86 10.29
N ARG A 302 2.89 20.68 9.65
CA ARG A 302 3.29 19.42 10.30
C ARG A 302 4.76 19.36 10.70
N HIS A 303 5.61 20.18 10.08
CA HIS A 303 7.04 20.26 10.40
C HIS A 303 7.34 21.33 11.44
N ALA A 304 6.42 22.29 11.64
CA ALA A 304 6.55 23.31 12.65
C ALA A 304 6.40 22.73 14.08
N PRO A 305 7.11 23.28 15.09
CA PRO A 305 7.08 22.77 16.44
C PRO A 305 5.69 22.90 17.07
N GLN A 306 5.22 21.80 17.69
CA GLN A 306 3.96 21.78 18.44
C GLN A 306 4.21 22.34 19.85
N GLY A 307 4.23 23.67 20.01
CA GLY A 307 4.68 24.24 21.29
C GLY A 307 4.45 25.74 21.53
N GLY A 308 3.57 26.40 20.76
CA GLY A 308 3.22 27.80 21.01
C GLY A 308 4.17 28.84 20.40
N GLU A 309 5.12 28.43 19.57
CA GLU A 309 5.86 29.39 18.76
C GLU A 309 4.95 29.97 17.66
N HIS A 310 4.88 31.29 17.60
CA HIS A 310 4.15 31.98 16.56
C HIS A 310 4.92 31.85 15.25
N CYS A 311 4.30 31.16 14.29
CA CYS A 311 4.79 31.06 12.93
C CYS A 311 3.87 31.81 11.99
N ARG A 312 4.43 32.35 10.91
CA ARG A 312 3.69 33.06 9.87
C ARG A 312 4.04 32.52 8.50
N TRP A 313 3.03 32.40 7.64
CA TRP A 313 3.23 32.13 6.22
C TRP A 313 3.84 33.34 5.52
N MET A 314 4.97 33.13 4.85
CA MET A 314 5.71 34.15 4.12
C MET A 314 6.28 33.56 2.83
N ASN A 315 6.54 34.40 1.82
CA ASN A 315 7.27 33.95 0.64
C ASN A 315 8.75 33.68 0.99
N ALA A 316 9.28 32.52 0.62
CA ALA A 316 10.63 32.13 1.02
C ALA A 316 11.72 33.04 0.42
N ALA A 317 11.58 33.48 -0.84
CA ALA A 317 12.55 34.38 -1.47
C ALA A 317 12.57 35.77 -0.83
N GLU A 318 11.40 36.33 -0.51
CA GLU A 318 11.29 37.63 0.14
C GLU A 318 11.93 37.63 1.54
N VAL A 319 11.70 36.56 2.31
CA VAL A 319 12.31 36.40 3.63
C VAL A 319 13.82 36.19 3.49
N ALA A 320 14.25 35.29 2.61
CA ALA A 320 15.67 35.02 2.36
C ALA A 320 16.44 36.27 1.91
N GLY A 321 15.82 37.16 1.12
CA GLY A 321 16.41 38.42 0.69
C GLY A 321 16.75 39.39 1.82
N ARG A 322 16.14 39.22 3.00
CA ARG A 322 16.44 40.00 4.21
C ARG A 322 17.55 39.38 5.07
N MET A 323 17.94 38.13 4.78
CA MET A 323 18.86 37.33 5.59
C MET A 323 20.26 37.30 4.98
N ILE A 324 20.97 38.43 5.05
CA ILE A 324 22.30 38.57 4.44
C ILE A 324 23.33 37.75 5.21
N ASN A 325 24.11 36.91 4.51
CA ASN A 325 25.15 36.04 5.08
C ASN A 325 24.66 35.01 6.11
N LEU A 326 23.37 34.65 6.07
CA LEU A 326 22.80 33.63 6.94
C LEU A 326 22.44 32.37 6.17
N ASP A 327 22.43 31.25 6.88
CA ASP A 327 21.89 29.98 6.39
C ASP A 327 20.41 29.87 6.76
N ILE A 328 19.68 29.09 5.96
CA ILE A 328 18.31 28.68 6.20
C ILE A 328 18.34 27.17 6.44
N GLU A 329 17.77 26.74 7.55
CA GLU A 329 17.48 25.34 7.80
C GLU A 329 15.98 25.09 7.54
N ILE A 330 15.68 24.13 6.66
CA ILE A 330 14.33 23.77 6.26
C ILE A 330 13.89 22.50 6.99
N ASP A 331 12.67 22.49 7.53
CA ASP A 331 12.03 21.33 8.16
C ASP A 331 12.91 20.65 9.22
N GLU A 332 13.47 21.45 10.14
CA GLU A 332 14.34 21.02 11.24
C GLU A 332 13.80 19.76 11.95
N GLY A 333 14.71 18.83 12.25
CA GLY A 333 14.39 17.58 12.95
C GLY A 333 13.65 16.54 12.11
N SER A 334 13.23 16.88 10.88
CA SER A 334 12.59 15.93 9.97
C SER A 334 13.60 15.11 9.16
N ALA A 335 13.15 13.98 8.59
CA ALA A 335 13.94 13.22 7.62
C ALA A 335 14.18 13.98 6.29
N ALA A 336 13.50 15.12 6.11
CA ALA A 336 13.63 16.00 4.96
C ALA A 336 14.36 17.32 5.31
N CYS A 337 15.09 17.37 6.43
CA CYS A 337 15.87 18.54 6.83
C CYS A 337 16.96 18.88 5.78
N LEU A 338 17.07 20.16 5.41
CA LEU A 338 18.03 20.67 4.44
C LEU A 338 18.56 22.06 4.84
N ASP A 339 19.88 22.22 4.86
CA ASP A 339 20.54 23.51 4.99
C ASP A 339 20.83 24.13 3.62
N ILE A 340 20.55 25.43 3.47
CA ILE A 340 20.83 26.20 2.27
C ILE A 340 21.15 27.67 2.59
N ALA A 341 22.14 28.25 1.91
CA ALA A 341 22.46 29.67 2.08
C ALA A 341 21.27 30.55 1.63
N ALA A 342 20.89 31.53 2.45
CA ALA A 342 19.78 32.44 2.14
C ALA A 342 19.99 33.19 0.82
N SER A 343 21.24 33.55 0.50
CA SER A 343 21.59 34.22 -0.74
C SER A 343 21.26 33.43 -2.01
N LYS A 344 21.16 32.09 -1.93
CA LYS A 344 20.75 31.26 -3.07
C LYS A 344 19.24 31.30 -3.28
N VAL A 345 18.47 31.35 -2.19
CA VAL A 345 17.00 31.38 -2.22
C VAL A 345 16.49 32.77 -2.53
N ALA A 346 17.17 33.82 -2.07
CA ALA A 346 16.85 35.19 -2.37
C ALA A 346 16.76 35.41 -3.89
N VAL A 347 15.76 36.17 -4.31
CA VAL A 347 15.72 36.74 -5.66
C VAL A 347 16.29 38.15 -5.53
N SER A 348 17.25 38.50 -6.39
CA SER A 348 17.76 39.86 -6.47
C SER A 348 16.58 40.82 -6.67
N PRO A 349 16.45 41.90 -5.90
CA PRO A 349 15.45 42.94 -6.20
C PRO A 349 15.71 43.62 -7.56
N PHE A 350 16.84 43.32 -8.23
CA PHE A 350 17.26 43.89 -9.50
C PHE A 350 17.29 42.92 -10.69
N GLY A 351 16.75 41.71 -10.54
CA GLY A 351 16.77 40.67 -11.58
C GLY A 351 18.00 39.79 -11.53
#